data_AF-A0A9E2U808-F1
#
_entry.id   AF-A0A9E2U808-F1
#
_cell.length_a   1.000
_cell.length_b   1.000
_cell.length_c   1.000
_cell.angle_alpha   90.00
_cell.angle_beta   90.00
_cell.angle_gamma   90.00
#
_symmetry.space_group_name_H-M   'P 1'
#
loop_
_entity.id
_entity.type
_entity.pdbx_description
1 polymer ?
#
loop_
_entity_poly.entity_id
_entity_poly.type
_entity_poly.pdbx_seq_one_letter_code
_entity_poly.pdbx_strand_id
1 'polypeptide(L)'
;MTVYAQAVGRGAAAGRLRLPWIIAASSVGTLIEWYDFYIYGVLAAVFATHFFPAGNAFFATLATWAVFWFGFILRPFGAILFGHLGDLIGRKFTFMLT
;
A
#
# COMPACT_ATOMS: atom_id res chain seq x y z
N MET A 1 24.67 -16.87 40.57
CA MET A 1 24.03 -17.56 39.43
C MET A 1 22.52 -17.26 39.34
N THR A 2 22.07 -16.06 39.70
CA THR A 2 20.62 -15.74 39.83
C THR A 2 20.21 -14.54 38.95
N VAL A 3 21.15 -13.92 38.24
CA VAL A 3 20.91 -12.69 37.46
C VAL A 3 20.62 -12.98 35.97
N TYR A 4 21.08 -14.12 35.43
CA TYR A 4 20.84 -14.50 34.03
C TYR A 4 19.38 -14.89 33.72
N ALA A 5 18.60 -15.31 34.73
CA ALA A 5 17.20 -15.70 34.52
C ALA A 5 16.25 -14.50 34.38
N GLN A 6 16.60 -13.31 34.87
CA GLN A 6 15.76 -12.12 34.76
C GLN A 6 15.87 -11.37 33.42
N ALA A 7 16.96 -11.59 32.65
CA ALA A 7 17.13 -10.95 31.35
C ALA A 7 16.26 -11.59 30.25
N VAL A 8 15.96 -12.89 30.38
CA VAL A 8 15.13 -13.64 29.42
C VAL A 8 13.63 -13.35 29.59
N GLY A 9 13.21 -12.89 30.78
CA GLY A 9 11.79 -12.65 31.10
C GLY A 9 11.22 -11.29 30.69
N ARG A 10 12.06 -10.31 30.34
CA ARG A 10 11.59 -8.93 30.05
C ARG A 10 11.34 -8.61 28.57
N GLY A 11 11.74 -9.50 27.65
CA GLY A 11 11.52 -9.31 26.20
C GLY A 11 10.18 -9.84 25.67
N ALA A 12 9.43 -10.60 26.48
CA ALA A 12 8.26 -11.36 26.03
C ALA A 12 6.90 -10.68 26.30
N ALA A 13 6.89 -9.34 26.46
CA ALA A 13 5.68 -8.55 26.67
C ALA A 13 5.26 -7.71 25.44
N ALA A 14 5.70 -8.10 24.24
CA ALA A 14 4.98 -7.69 23.02
C ALA A 14 3.66 -8.46 23.03
N GLY A 15 2.58 -7.80 23.45
CA GLY A 15 1.25 -8.41 23.55
C GLY A 15 0.93 -9.20 22.28
N ARG A 16 0.58 -10.49 22.45
CA ARG A 16 0.21 -11.37 21.34
C ARG A 16 -1.05 -10.80 20.69
N LEU A 17 -0.89 -9.91 19.72
CA LEU A 17 -2.00 -9.42 18.91
C LEU A 17 -2.73 -10.66 18.38
N ARG A 18 -4.04 -10.74 18.67
CA ARG A 18 -4.83 -11.91 18.32
C ARG A 18 -4.79 -12.04 16.79
N LEU A 19 -4.56 -13.24 16.26
CA LEU A 19 -4.52 -13.52 14.82
C LEU A 19 -5.59 -12.78 13.98
N PRO A 20 -6.88 -12.70 14.39
CA PRO A 20 -7.89 -11.95 13.63
C PRO A 20 -7.58 -10.45 13.49
N TRP A 21 -6.94 -9.83 14.48
CA TRP A 21 -6.54 -8.41 14.39
C TRP A 21 -5.43 -8.20 13.38
N ILE A 22 -4.46 -9.12 13.29
CA ILE A 22 -3.38 -9.06 12.31
C ILE A 22 -3.94 -9.19 10.89
N ILE A 23 -4.86 -10.14 10.69
CA ILE A 23 -5.54 -10.34 9.40
C ILE A 23 -6.32 -9.07 9.03
N ALA A 24 -7.14 -8.54 9.95
CA ALA A 24 -7.93 -7.34 9.68
C ALA A 24 -7.05 -6.12 9.34
N ALA A 25 -5.98 -5.88 10.10
CA ALA A 25 -5.06 -4.78 9.83
C ALA A 25 -4.39 -4.92 8.45
N SER A 26 -3.97 -6.14 8.07
CA SER A 26 -3.41 -6.42 6.75
C SER A 26 -4.44 -6.21 5.63
N SER A 27 -5.68 -6.68 5.82
CA SER A 27 -6.74 -6.53 4.83
C SER A 27 -7.16 -5.07 4.64
N VAL A 28 -7.20 -4.27 5.71
CA VAL A 28 -7.50 -2.84 5.62
C VAL A 28 -6.42 -2.10 4.84
N GLY A 29 -5.14 -2.42 5.06
CA GLY A 29 -4.05 -1.87 4.25
C GLY A 29 -4.25 -2.16 2.75
N THR A 30 -4.53 -3.42 2.42
CA THR A 30 -4.85 -3.79 1.02
C THR A 30 -6.07 -3.03 0.48
N LEU A 31 -7.14 -2.88 1.26
CA LEU A 31 -8.33 -2.13 0.81
C LEU A 31 -8.03 -0.67 0.51
N ILE A 32 -7.22 0.00 1.34
CA ILE A 32 -6.83 1.40 1.14
C ILE A 32 -6.03 1.54 -0.16
N GLU A 33 -5.06 0.66 -0.42
CA GLU A 33 -4.30 0.66 -1.68
C GLU A 33 -5.17 0.45 -2.93
N TRP A 34 -6.27 -0.30 -2.80
CA TRP A 34 -7.22 -0.55 -3.89
C TRP A 34 -8.28 0.54 -4.02
N TYR A 35 -8.56 1.28 -2.95
CA TYR A 35 -9.57 2.34 -2.92
C TYR A 35 -9.29 3.41 -3.98
N ASP A 36 -8.06 3.91 -4.04
CA ASP A 36 -7.67 4.98 -4.97
C ASP A 36 -7.80 4.54 -6.44
N PHE A 37 -7.41 3.31 -6.77
CA PHE A 37 -7.57 2.78 -8.12
C PHE A 37 -9.04 2.58 -8.47
N TYR A 38 -9.84 2.06 -7.54
CA TYR A 38 -11.27 1.87 -7.75
C TYR A 38 -11.96 3.20 -8.04
N ILE A 39 -11.74 4.22 -7.20
CA ILE A 39 -12.39 5.52 -7.38
C ILE A 39 -11.88 6.23 -8.65
N TYR A 40 -10.59 6.10 -8.98
CA TYR A 40 -10.05 6.61 -10.24
C TYR A 40 -10.73 5.96 -11.45
N GLY A 41 -10.88 4.62 -11.43
CA GLY A 41 -11.53 3.88 -12.51
C GLY A 41 -13.00 4.29 -12.71
N VAL A 42 -13.75 4.43 -11.61
CA VAL A 42 -15.14 4.91 -11.66
C VAL A 42 -15.24 6.34 -12.20
N LEU A 43 -14.28 7.19 -11.85
CA LEU A 43 -14.23 8.59 -12.28
C LEU A 43 -13.49 8.81 -13.61
N ALA A 44 -13.02 7.75 -14.29
CA ALA A 44 -12.19 7.89 -15.48
C ALA A 44 -12.87 8.72 -16.60
N ALA A 45 -14.17 8.56 -16.80
CA ALA A 45 -14.90 9.36 -17.79
C ALA A 45 -14.93 10.86 -17.44
N VAL A 46 -15.01 11.19 -16.15
CA VAL A 46 -14.97 12.57 -15.65
C VAL A 46 -13.55 13.13 -15.80
N PHE A 47 -12.53 12.35 -15.48
CA PHE A 47 -11.14 12.78 -15.64
C PHE A 47 -10.76 13.02 -17.10
N ALA A 48 -11.27 12.20 -18.02
CA ALA A 48 -11.04 12.38 -19.45
C ALA A 48 -11.48 13.78 -19.95
N THR A 49 -12.59 14.31 -19.45
CA THR A 49 -13.11 15.62 -19.89
C THR A 49 -12.47 16.81 -19.20
N HIS A 50 -11.91 16.62 -18.00
CA HIS A 50 -11.35 17.71 -17.20
C HIS A 50 -9.83 17.85 -17.31
N PHE A 51 -9.09 16.76 -17.53
CA PHE A 51 -7.62 16.77 -17.56
C PHE A 51 -7.02 16.74 -18.96
N PHE A 52 -7.77 16.30 -19.99
CA PHE A 52 -7.28 16.20 -21.36
C PHE A 52 -8.02 17.18 -22.28
N PRO A 53 -7.32 17.81 -23.25
CA PRO A 53 -7.90 18.85 -24.09
C PRO A 53 -9.04 18.34 -24.98
N ALA A 54 -10.05 19.20 -25.17
CA ALA A 54 -11.16 18.95 -26.07
C ALA A 54 -10.66 18.94 -27.53
N GLY A 55 -10.63 17.75 -28.12
CA GLY A 55 -10.27 17.58 -29.54
C GLY A 55 -10.61 16.18 -30.02
N ASN A 56 -10.18 15.16 -29.29
CA ASN A 56 -10.53 13.78 -29.56
C ASN A 56 -10.87 13.04 -28.27
N ALA A 57 -12.17 12.81 -28.05
CA ALA A 57 -12.70 12.15 -26.85
C ALA A 57 -12.17 10.72 -26.67
N PHE A 58 -11.86 10.02 -27.77
CA PHE A 58 -11.26 8.70 -27.73
C PHE A 58 -9.83 8.75 -27.16
N PHE A 59 -9.00 9.69 -27.63
CA PHE A 59 -7.65 9.88 -27.09
C PHE A 59 -7.65 10.33 -25.62
N ALA A 60 -8.57 11.22 -25.22
CA ALA A 60 -8.71 11.65 -23.83
C ALA A 60 -9.06 10.48 -22.90
N THR A 61 -9.98 9.61 -23.33
CA THR A 61 -10.34 8.39 -22.60
C THR A 61 -9.14 7.46 -22.50
N LEU A 62 -8.48 7.16 -23.63
CA LEU A 62 -7.28 6.33 -23.66
C LEU A 62 -6.17 6.84 -22.75
N ALA A 63 -5.92 8.15 -22.76
CA ALA A 63 -4.88 8.75 -21.91
C ALA A 63 -5.22 8.62 -20.42
N THR A 64 -6.49 8.78 -20.05
CA THR A 64 -6.95 8.58 -18.66
C THR A 64 -6.75 7.14 -18.20
N TRP A 65 -7.09 6.16 -19.05
CA TRP A 65 -6.81 4.75 -18.79
C TRP A 65 -5.30 4.46 -18.78
N ALA A 66 -4.50 5.11 -19.61
CA ALA A 66 -3.05 4.94 -19.60
C ALA A 66 -2.44 5.38 -18.26
N VAL A 67 -2.92 6.48 -17.67
CA VAL A 67 -2.53 6.90 -16.32
C VAL A 67 -2.94 5.86 -15.26
N PHE A 68 -4.14 5.29 -15.36
CA PHE A 68 -4.57 4.19 -14.48
C PHE A 68 -3.61 2.98 -14.57
N TRP A 69 -3.29 2.56 -15.79
CA TRP A 69 -2.34 1.47 -16.06
C TRP A 69 -0.93 1.79 -15.58
N PHE A 70 -0.51 3.05 -15.64
CA PHE A 70 0.80 3.47 -15.13
C PHE A 70 0.94 3.21 -13.63
N GLY A 71 -0.14 3.34 -12.85
CA GLY A 71 -0.14 2.96 -11.43
C GLY A 71 0.18 1.46 -11.20
N PHE A 72 -0.18 0.56 -12.13
CA PHE A 72 0.20 -0.85 -12.04
C PHE A 72 1.67 -1.09 -12.34
N ILE A 73 2.31 -0.22 -13.12
CA ILE A 73 3.75 -0.28 -13.37
C ILE A 73 4.49 0.21 -12.11
N LEU A 74 4.04 1.30 -11.52
CA LEU A 74 4.63 1.88 -10.31
C LEU A 74 4.57 0.94 -9.09
N ARG A 75 3.51 0.12 -8.95
CA ARG A 75 3.34 -0.83 -7.84
C ARG A 75 4.52 -1.81 -7.67
N PRO A 76 4.97 -2.56 -8.70
CA PRO A 76 6.21 -3.34 -8.66
C PRO A 76 7.44 -2.54 -8.21
N PHE A 77 7.62 -1.31 -8.69
CA PHE A 77 8.75 -0.47 -8.28
C PHE A 77 8.67 -0.10 -6.79
N GLY A 78 7.48 0.26 -6.31
CA GLY A 78 7.21 0.48 -4.89
C GLY A 78 7.49 -0.77 -4.06
N ALA A 79 7.02 -1.94 -4.53
CA ALA A 79 7.24 -3.21 -3.84
C ALA A 79 8.73 -3.59 -3.75
N ILE A 80 9.54 -3.30 -4.77
CA ILE A 80 10.99 -3.50 -4.72
C ILE A 80 11.63 -2.57 -3.69
N LEU A 81 11.32 -1.27 -3.75
CA LEU A 81 11.91 -0.26 -2.87
C LEU A 81 11.50 -0.48 -1.40
N PHE A 82 10.20 -0.52 -1.12
CA PHE A 82 9.65 -0.69 0.22
C PHE A 82 9.81 -2.13 0.72
N GLY A 83 9.85 -3.13 -0.16
CA GLY A 83 10.22 -4.49 0.21
C GLY A 83 11.65 -4.54 0.75
N HIS A 84 12.59 -3.93 0.04
CA HIS A 84 13.98 -3.86 0.49
C HIS A 84 14.14 -3.07 1.80
N LEU A 85 13.49 -1.91 1.93
CA LEU A 85 13.48 -1.13 3.18
C LEU A 85 12.83 -1.90 4.34
N GLY A 86 11.78 -2.66 4.07
CA GLY A 86 11.10 -3.52 5.03
C GLY A 86 12.00 -4.62 5.58
N ASP A 87 12.89 -5.17 4.76
CA ASP A 87 13.86 -6.18 5.16
C ASP A 87 15.07 -5.59 5.90
N LEU A 88 15.43 -4.31 5.66
CA LEU A 88 16.54 -3.62 6.34
C LEU A 88 16.16 -3.00 7.69
N ILE A 89 15.04 -2.25 7.74
CA ILE A 89 14.66 -1.38 8.86
C ILE A 89 13.50 -1.99 9.68
N GLY A 90 12.81 -2.98 9.11
CA GLY A 90 11.73 -3.72 9.74
C GLY A 90 10.37 -3.47 9.09
N ARG A 91 9.61 -4.56 8.90
CA ARG A 91 8.32 -4.57 8.17
C ARG A 91 7.25 -3.69 8.80
N LYS A 92 7.17 -3.64 10.14
CA LYS A 92 6.16 -2.83 10.83
C LYS A 92 6.34 -1.33 10.59
N PHE A 93 7.59 -0.84 10.61
CA PHE A 93 7.87 0.56 10.37
C PHE A 93 7.59 0.95 8.92
N THR A 94 8.04 0.11 8.00
CA THR A 94 7.84 0.33 6.57
C THR A 94 6.35 0.31 6.20
N PHE A 95 5.56 -0.58 6.81
CA PHE A 95 4.10 -0.61 6.62
C PHE A 95 3.38 0.67 7.11
N MET A 96 3.91 1.39 8.10
CA MET A 96 3.31 2.66 8.55
C MET A 96 3.69 3.85 7.66
N LEU A 97 4.72 3.70 6.82
CA LEU A 97 5.20 4.76 5.94
C LEU A 97 4.39 4.85 4.64
N THR A 98 3.83 3.74 4.18
CA THR A 98 3.07 3.63 2.92
C THR A 98 1.58 3.64 3.21
#